data_AF-A0ABD1F6X1-F1
#
_entry.id   AF-A0ABD1F6X1-F1
#
_cell.length_a   1.000
_cell.length_b   1.000
_cell.length_c   1.000
_cell.angle_alpha   90.00
_cell.angle_beta   90.00
_cell.angle_gamma   90.00
#
_symmetry.space_group_name_H-M   'P 1'
#
loop_
_entity.id
_entity.type
_entity.pdbx_description
1 polymer ?
#
loop_
_entity_poly.entity_id
_entity_poly.type
_entity_poly.pdbx_seq_one_letter_code
_entity_poly.pdbx_strand_id
1 'polypeptide(L)'
;MSQVILKITEVQFFFCDCFKLYFFIMAHVYENNELVDMILIYGECHQNAAAAASRVYSECFPLRVHPRPAAFVRLIQRARDTGELRENRGRHAGSGRPPQMLEVEEEIINLIEDDPTTSTREIAR
;
A
#
# COMPACT_ATOMS: atom_id res chain seq x y z
N MET A 1 31.44 -7.90 -29.35
CA MET A 1 31.12 -7.11 -28.14
C MET A 1 30.01 -7.82 -27.38
N SER A 2 30.34 -8.99 -26.81
CA SER A 2 29.39 -9.93 -26.22
C SER A 2 30.06 -10.63 -25.03
N GLN A 3 30.17 -9.95 -23.88
CA GLN A 3 30.63 -10.53 -22.62
C GLN A 3 30.21 -9.62 -21.44
N VAL A 4 28.96 -9.69 -20.97
CA VAL A 4 28.59 -9.19 -19.61
C VAL A 4 27.48 -10.03 -18.94
N ILE A 5 26.64 -10.76 -19.70
CA ILE A 5 25.44 -11.40 -19.14
C ILE A 5 25.65 -12.89 -18.87
N LEU A 6 26.69 -13.33 -18.17
CA LEU A 6 26.78 -14.74 -17.72
C LEU A 6 27.73 -14.90 -16.52
N LYS A 7 27.39 -14.40 -15.32
CA LYS A 7 28.02 -14.83 -14.04
C LYS A 7 27.14 -14.67 -12.79
N ILE A 8 25.82 -14.83 -12.87
CA ILE A 8 24.94 -14.79 -11.67
C ILE A 8 23.91 -15.94 -11.70
N THR A 9 24.34 -17.18 -11.87
CA THR A 9 23.42 -18.34 -11.91
C THR A 9 23.80 -19.51 -11.00
N GLU A 10 24.70 -19.36 -10.03
CA GLU A 10 25.24 -20.56 -9.31
C GLU A 10 25.28 -20.48 -7.78
N VAL A 11 24.77 -19.44 -7.10
CA VAL A 11 24.85 -19.41 -5.62
C VAL A 11 23.64 -18.76 -4.96
N GLN A 12 22.47 -19.42 -4.94
CA GLN A 12 21.44 -19.15 -3.91
C GLN A 12 20.30 -20.17 -3.82
N PHE A 13 20.45 -21.37 -4.41
CA PHE A 13 19.37 -22.38 -4.47
C PHE A 13 19.11 -23.14 -3.16
N PHE A 14 19.59 -22.71 -1.97
CA PHE A 14 19.55 -23.60 -0.80
C PHE A 14 19.23 -23.01 0.58
N PHE A 15 18.64 -21.81 0.71
CA PHE A 15 18.07 -21.40 2.02
C PHE A 15 16.57 -21.13 1.91
N CYS A 16 15.86 -22.20 1.57
CA CYS A 16 14.42 -22.32 1.62
C CYS A 16 13.98 -22.66 3.06
N ASP A 17 12.94 -21.97 3.54
CA ASP A 17 11.88 -22.48 4.43
C ASP A 17 11.72 -22.04 5.91
N CYS A 18 12.67 -21.39 6.59
CA CYS A 18 12.42 -21.02 8.01
C CYS A 18 11.96 -19.57 8.30
N PHE A 19 12.19 -18.59 7.41
CA PHE A 19 11.87 -17.19 7.70
C PHE A 19 10.53 -16.70 7.10
N LYS A 20 9.69 -17.62 6.62
CA LYS A 20 8.43 -17.29 5.92
C LYS A 20 7.27 -16.87 6.84
N LEU A 21 7.39 -17.07 8.16
CA LEU A 21 6.22 -16.95 9.07
C LEU A 21 6.04 -15.59 9.76
N TYR A 22 7.05 -14.71 9.84
CA TYR A 22 6.92 -13.42 10.55
C TYR A 22 6.65 -12.22 9.62
N PHE A 23 6.71 -12.40 8.31
CA PHE A 23 6.46 -11.35 7.31
C PHE A 23 4.97 -11.25 6.89
N PHE A 24 4.06 -11.68 7.78
CA PHE A 24 2.67 -11.95 7.43
C PHE A 24 1.78 -10.69 7.41
N ILE A 25 2.01 -9.61 8.17
CA ILE A 25 1.03 -8.48 8.22
C ILE A 25 1.63 -7.06 8.26
N MET A 26 2.92 -6.86 8.47
CA MET A 26 3.42 -5.49 8.71
C MET A 26 3.66 -4.73 7.40
N ALA A 27 2.67 -3.91 7.04
CA ALA A 27 2.74 -2.50 6.62
C ALA A 27 4.14 -1.83 6.53
N HIS A 28 5.12 -2.43 5.86
CA HIS A 28 6.43 -1.82 5.60
C HIS A 28 6.24 -0.52 4.84
N VAL A 29 6.83 0.55 5.36
CA VAL A 29 6.85 1.86 4.69
C VAL A 29 8.13 1.90 3.89
N TYR A 30 8.02 1.71 2.58
CA TYR A 30 9.15 1.82 1.67
C TYR A 30 9.64 3.27 1.59
N GLU A 31 10.96 3.43 1.55
CA GLU A 31 11.57 4.72 1.24
C GLU A 31 11.38 5.08 -0.24
N ASN A 32 11.50 6.36 -0.58
CA ASN A 32 11.31 6.80 -1.97
C ASN A 32 12.27 6.10 -2.94
N ASN A 33 13.51 5.83 -2.52
CA ASN A 33 14.47 5.08 -3.34
C ASN A 33 13.98 3.65 -3.62
N GLU A 34 13.47 2.96 -2.61
CA GLU A 34 12.90 1.62 -2.77
C GLU A 34 11.67 1.62 -3.67
N LEU A 35 10.82 2.64 -3.55
CA LEU A 35 9.63 2.81 -4.40
C LEU A 35 10.03 3.03 -5.87
N VAL A 36 11.06 3.83 -6.13
CA VAL A 36 11.57 4.03 -7.50
C VAL A 36 12.16 2.73 -8.05
N ASP A 37 12.99 2.03 -7.27
CA ASP A 37 13.57 0.74 -7.65
C ASP A 37 12.46 -0.29 -7.98
N MET A 38 11.38 -0.30 -7.21
CA MET A 38 10.20 -1.13 -7.49
C MET A 38 9.54 -0.78 -8.82
N ILE A 39 9.39 0.50 -9.15
CA ILE A 39 8.80 0.95 -10.43
C ILE A 39 9.67 0.53 -11.61
N LEU A 40 10.98 0.72 -11.50
CA LEU A 40 11.93 0.37 -12.55
C LEU A 40 11.87 -1.14 -12.83
N ILE A 41 11.96 -1.97 -11.79
CA ILE A 41 11.89 -3.44 -11.94
C ILE A 41 10.54 -3.89 -12.50
N TYR A 42 9.43 -3.27 -12.09
CA TYR A 42 8.13 -3.58 -12.66
C TYR A 42 8.00 -3.17 -14.13
N GLY A 43 8.65 -2.07 -14.52
CA GLY A 43 8.80 -1.64 -15.90
C GLY A 43 9.59 -2.62 -16.76
N GLU A 44 10.74 -3.09 -16.27
CA GLU A 44 11.56 -4.14 -16.90
C GLU A 44 10.78 -5.45 -17.09
N CYS A 45 9.85 -5.76 -16.17
CA CYS A 45 8.95 -6.90 -16.27
C CYS A 45 7.71 -6.65 -17.16
N HIS A 46 7.75 -5.65 -18.03
CA HIS A 46 6.68 -5.27 -18.97
C HIS A 46 5.30 -5.03 -18.32
N GLN A 47 5.26 -4.62 -17.04
CA GLN A 47 4.05 -4.25 -16.31
C GLN A 47 2.92 -5.30 -16.26
N ASN A 48 3.19 -6.58 -16.57
CA ASN A 48 2.20 -7.66 -16.52
C ASN A 48 2.60 -8.79 -15.56
N ALA A 49 3.87 -8.84 -15.17
CA ALA A 49 4.40 -9.92 -14.36
C ALA A 49 4.79 -9.43 -12.96
N ALA A 50 3.81 -8.99 -12.16
CA ALA A 50 4.05 -8.55 -10.78
C ALA A 50 4.74 -9.61 -9.90
N ALA A 51 4.48 -10.89 -10.17
CA ALA A 51 5.17 -12.00 -9.52
C ALA A 51 6.64 -12.11 -9.95
N ALA A 52 6.93 -11.91 -11.24
CA ALA A 52 8.30 -11.88 -11.74
C ALA A 52 9.06 -10.65 -11.19
N ALA A 53 8.41 -9.48 -11.15
CA ALA A 53 8.99 -8.27 -10.57
C ALA A 53 9.34 -8.43 -9.09
N SER A 54 8.47 -9.08 -8.30
CA SER A 54 8.76 -9.40 -6.89
C SER A 54 10.01 -10.29 -6.75
N ARG A 55 10.12 -11.31 -7.60
CA ARG A 55 11.29 -12.20 -7.63
C ARG A 55 12.57 -11.45 -8.04
N VAL A 56 12.53 -10.73 -9.16
CA VAL A 56 13.68 -9.94 -9.64
C VAL A 56 14.10 -8.91 -8.59
N TYR A 57 13.16 -8.25 -7.92
CA TYR A 57 13.47 -7.33 -6.82
C TYR A 57 14.19 -8.02 -5.66
N SER A 58 13.77 -9.24 -5.28
CA SER A 58 14.45 -9.99 -4.23
C SER A 58 15.86 -10.44 -4.62
N GLU A 59 16.08 -10.72 -5.91
CA GLU A 59 17.39 -11.10 -6.46
C GLU A 59 18.33 -9.88 -6.52
N CYS A 60 17.83 -8.72 -6.94
CA CYS A 60 18.61 -7.47 -6.99
C CYS A 60 18.91 -6.89 -5.59
N PHE A 61 18.00 -7.05 -4.62
CA PHE A 61 18.09 -6.44 -3.30
C PHE A 61 17.88 -7.45 -2.17
N PRO A 62 18.83 -8.38 -1.95
CA PRO A 62 18.67 -9.47 -0.98
C PRO A 62 18.63 -9.02 0.49
N LEU A 63 19.17 -7.84 0.80
CA LEU A 63 19.19 -7.28 2.16
C LEU A 63 17.98 -6.39 2.49
N ARG A 64 17.11 -6.13 1.51
CA ARG A 64 15.94 -5.25 1.68
C ARG A 64 14.68 -6.05 1.95
N VAL A 65 13.64 -5.33 2.37
CA VAL A 65 12.31 -5.90 2.52
C VAL A 65 11.71 -6.22 1.15
N HIS A 66 11.27 -7.47 0.95
CA HIS A 66 10.76 -7.92 -0.33
C HIS A 66 9.27 -7.57 -0.51
N PRO A 67 8.93 -6.78 -1.53
CA PRO A 67 7.56 -6.42 -1.80
C PRO A 67 6.75 -7.61 -2.33
N ARG A 68 5.50 -7.71 -1.86
CA ARG A 68 4.52 -8.63 -2.43
C ARG A 68 4.16 -8.19 -3.86
N PRO A 69 3.78 -9.11 -4.77
CA PRO A 69 3.37 -8.76 -6.13
C PRO A 69 2.32 -7.63 -6.21
N ALA A 70 1.33 -7.68 -5.32
CA ALA A 70 0.28 -6.67 -5.28
C ALA A 70 0.77 -5.26 -4.89
N ALA A 71 1.94 -5.13 -4.25
CA ALA A 71 2.51 -3.83 -3.89
C ALA A 71 2.97 -3.05 -5.14
N PHE A 72 3.52 -3.72 -6.14
CA PHE A 72 3.91 -3.10 -7.41
C PHE A 72 2.70 -2.53 -8.15
N VAL A 73 1.63 -3.32 -8.27
CA VAL A 73 0.40 -2.90 -8.95
C VAL A 73 -0.21 -1.68 -8.25
N ARG A 74 -0.33 -1.73 -6.91
CA ARG A 74 -0.86 -0.61 -6.13
C ARG A 74 0.00 0.64 -6.23
N LEU A 75 1.32 0.50 -6.24
CA LEU A 75 2.25 1.61 -6.38
C LEU A 75 2.06 2.32 -7.73
N ILE A 76 2.01 1.56 -8.83
CA ILE A 76 1.80 2.12 -10.16
C ILE A 76 0.42 2.75 -10.30
N GLN A 77 -0.61 2.08 -9.79
CA GLN A 77 -1.97 2.62 -9.82
C GLN A 77 -2.04 3.96 -9.07
N ARG A 78 -1.46 4.03 -7.87
CA ARG A 78 -1.38 5.28 -7.10
C ARG A 78 -0.61 6.37 -7.83
N ALA A 79 0.55 6.03 -8.41
CA ALA A 79 1.33 6.99 -9.18
C ALA A 79 0.55 7.53 -10.38
N ARG A 80 -0.33 6.73 -11.00
CA ARG A 80 -1.23 7.16 -12.08
C ARG A 80 -2.40 8.02 -11.57
N ASP A 81 -2.98 7.65 -10.44
CA ASP A 81 -4.19 8.28 -9.92
C ASP A 81 -3.91 9.63 -9.24
N THR A 82 -2.86 9.71 -8.42
CA THR A 82 -2.55 10.89 -7.60
C THR A 82 -1.22 11.55 -7.94
N GLY A 83 -0.35 10.87 -8.69
CA GLY A 83 1.03 11.31 -8.91
C GLY A 83 1.96 11.08 -7.70
N GLU A 84 1.46 10.50 -6.61
CA GLU A 84 2.24 10.27 -5.39
C GLU A 84 2.74 8.82 -5.32
N LEU A 85 4.01 8.64 -4.95
CA LEU A 85 4.58 7.31 -4.73
C LEU A 85 4.25 6.76 -3.34
N ARG A 86 4.30 7.63 -2.33
CA ARG A 86 4.09 7.23 -0.94
C ARG A 86 2.62 6.95 -0.67
N GLU A 87 2.37 6.00 0.22
CA GLU A 87 1.03 5.81 0.72
C GLU A 87 0.65 7.00 1.60
N ASN A 88 -0.36 7.75 1.17
CA ASN A 88 -1.02 8.72 2.03
C ASN A 88 -1.92 7.95 2.99
N ARG A 89 -1.31 7.18 3.91
CA ARG A 89 -1.99 6.62 5.08
C ARG A 89 -2.24 7.79 6.04
N GLY A 90 -3.08 8.73 5.61
CA GLY A 90 -3.61 9.74 6.51
C GLY A 90 -4.24 9.05 7.72
N ARG A 91 -4.31 9.74 8.86
CA ARG A 91 -4.96 9.26 10.09
C ARG A 91 -6.46 8.93 9.94
N HIS A 92 -6.98 8.90 8.71
CA HIS A 92 -8.37 8.72 8.31
C HIS A 92 -8.52 7.70 7.16
N ALA A 93 -7.66 6.69 7.07
CA ALA A 93 -7.86 5.54 6.16
C ALA A 93 -8.95 4.56 6.66
N GLY A 94 -9.90 5.04 7.46
CA GLY A 94 -11.14 4.36 7.79
C GLY A 94 -12.26 5.04 7.03
N SER A 95 -13.16 4.25 6.46
CA SER A 95 -14.41 4.63 5.77
C SER A 95 -14.75 6.11 5.93
N GLY A 96 -14.62 6.88 4.85
CA GLY A 96 -15.17 8.23 4.82
C GLY A 96 -16.61 8.20 5.34
N ARG A 97 -16.89 9.06 6.30
CA ARG A 97 -18.22 9.26 6.87
C ARG A 97 -19.20 9.44 5.71
N PRO A 98 -20.26 8.61 5.57
CA PRO A 98 -21.15 8.71 4.42
C PRO A 98 -21.75 10.12 4.37
N PRO A 99 -21.93 10.74 3.19
CA PRO A 99 -22.42 12.12 3.06
C PRO A 99 -23.75 12.36 3.78
N GLN A 100 -24.59 11.33 3.84
CA GLN A 100 -25.89 11.33 4.55
C GLN A 100 -25.76 11.61 6.06
N MET A 101 -24.59 11.37 6.65
CA MET A 101 -24.36 11.62 8.08
C MET A 101 -24.22 13.11 8.37
N LEU A 102 -23.72 13.92 7.42
CA LEU A 102 -23.52 15.36 7.62
C LEU A 102 -24.87 16.11 7.73
N GLU A 103 -25.83 15.78 6.87
CA GLU A 103 -27.18 16.39 6.94
C GLU A 103 -27.89 16.02 8.25
N VAL A 104 -27.79 14.76 8.66
CA VAL A 104 -28.36 14.28 9.94
C VAL A 104 -27.65 14.92 11.13
N GLU A 105 -26.33 15.14 11.06
CA GLU A 105 -25.59 15.85 12.10
C GLU A 105 -25.99 17.31 12.23
N GLU A 106 -26.13 18.01 11.11
CA GLU A 106 -26.55 19.42 11.11
C GLU A 106 -27.97 19.56 11.69
N GLU A 107 -28.88 18.64 11.36
CA GLU A 107 -30.21 18.59 11.95
C GLU A 107 -30.18 18.35 13.47
N ILE A 108 -29.35 17.41 13.94
CA ILE A 108 -29.16 17.13 15.37
C ILE A 108 -28.55 18.33 16.09
N ILE A 109 -27.57 19.01 15.48
CA ILE A 109 -26.93 20.21 16.06
C ILE A 109 -27.96 21.33 16.21
N ASN A 110 -28.74 21.60 15.16
CA ASN A 110 -29.78 22.63 15.21
C ASN A 110 -30.83 22.34 16.30
N LEU A 111 -31.25 21.08 16.44
CA LEU A 111 -32.22 20.69 17.47
C LEU A 111 -31.70 20.90 18.90
N ILE A 112 -30.41 20.64 19.14
CA ILE A 112 -29.77 20.86 20.45
C ILE A 112 -29.53 22.35 20.70
N GLU A 113 -29.22 23.13 19.66
CA GLU A 113 -29.10 24.60 19.76
C GLU A 113 -30.44 25.25 20.08
N ASP A 114 -31.54 24.76 19.50
CA ASP A 114 -32.90 25.27 19.73
C ASP A 114 -33.45 24.88 21.11
N ASP A 115 -33.21 23.65 21.57
CA ASP A 115 -33.53 23.21 22.94
C ASP A 115 -32.42 22.32 23.53
N PRO A 116 -31.54 22.89 24.39
CA PRO A 116 -30.43 22.15 24.99
C PRO A 116 -30.87 21.16 26.07
N THR A 117 -32.16 21.13 26.43
CA THR A 117 -32.72 20.15 27.37
C THR A 117 -33.22 18.87 26.67
N THR A 118 -33.21 18.87 25.32
CA THR A 118 -33.61 17.72 24.50
C THR A 118 -32.80 16.48 24.86
N SER A 119 -33.50 15.37 25.10
CA SER A 119 -32.86 14.11 25.45
C SER A 119 -32.30 13.40 24.22
N THR A 120 -31.16 12.71 24.37
CA THR A 120 -30.59 11.84 23.33
C THR A 120 -31.54 10.75 22.83
N ARG A 121 -32.51 10.33 23.65
CA ARG A 121 -33.56 9.37 23.25
C ARG A 121 -34.63 9.97 22.35
N GLU A 122 -34.88 11.27 22.50
CA GLU A 122 -35.86 12.00 21.70
C GLU A 122 -35.31 12.29 20.31
N ILE A 123 -34.02 12.64 20.23
CA ILE A 123 -33.26 12.81 18.98
C ILE A 123 -33.24 11.52 18.13
N ALA A 124 -33.20 10.35 18.77
CA ALA A 124 -33.05 9.06 18.09
C ALA A 124 -34.39 8.44 17.61
N ARG A 125 -35.52 9.13 17.82
CA ARG A 125 -36.87 8.63 17.52
C ARG A 125 -37.32 9.04 16.13
#